data_AF-A0AAD6SWW7-F1
#
_entry.id   AF-A0AAD6SWW7-F1
#
_cell.length_a   1.000
_cell.length_b   1.000
_cell.length_c   1.000
_cell.angle_alpha   90.00
_cell.angle_beta   90.00
_cell.angle_gamma   90.00
#
_symmetry.space_group_name_H-M   'P 1'
#
loop_
_entity.id
_entity.type
_entity.pdbx_description
1 polymer ?
#
loop_
_entity_poly.entity_id
_entity_poly.type
_entity_poly.pdbx_seq_one_letter_code
_entity_poly.pdbx_strand_id
1 'polypeptide(L)'
;MDAADLEFLFSEELPLEPDDSEAHIGNESDFFTFSDDEEEIADPIQVTHSRNRRVRLEGTDMVDKVNNILDIIQQQGLDLAIFLDAVCWGDAACISDSKIQFARTGLMVSDELPGILQRCYNPPRRGQKGKGKRPAGGRRALLDFATHCVSDTIDREMKMSAHLFLSPPEELSEKHLTTLDFEEMRDLMQIHAPVLWRVLRRAAYTPTQVTRNKHKDPDMVCSPDNSYYFT
;
A
#
# COMPACT_ATOMS: atom_id res chain seq x y z
N MET A 1 15.67 -2.77 28.47
CA MET A 1 15.18 -1.82 27.45
C MET A 1 13.67 -1.95 27.49
N ASP A 2 13.06 -1.13 28.35
CA ASP A 2 11.72 -1.35 28.90
C ASP A 2 10.61 -0.81 27.99
N ALA A 3 9.45 -1.45 28.10
CA ALA A 3 8.27 -1.23 27.26
C ALA A 3 7.45 0.03 27.63
N ALA A 4 8.09 1.06 28.20
CA ALA A 4 7.43 2.26 28.71
C ALA A 4 7.58 3.52 27.84
N ASP A 5 8.41 3.49 26.78
CA ASP A 5 8.72 4.70 25.97
C ASP A 5 7.84 4.87 24.71
N LEU A 6 6.72 4.16 24.58
CA LEU A 6 5.84 4.26 23.40
C LEU A 6 4.47 4.91 23.66
N GLU A 7 4.22 5.45 24.86
CA GLU A 7 2.95 6.13 25.21
C GLU A 7 3.00 7.67 25.18
N PHE A 8 3.89 8.29 24.39
CA PHE A 8 3.99 9.76 24.34
C PHE A 8 3.76 10.40 22.95
N LEU A 9 2.84 9.89 22.14
CA LEU A 9 2.59 10.50 20.82
C LEU A 9 1.12 10.62 20.39
N PHE A 10 0.18 10.75 21.32
CA PHE A 10 -1.19 11.17 20.94
C PHE A 10 -1.84 12.01 22.04
N SER A 11 -1.63 13.34 21.96
CA SER A 11 -2.52 14.34 22.54
C SER A 11 -2.64 15.56 21.60
N GLU A 12 -3.84 15.66 21.02
CA GLU A 12 -4.72 16.85 20.96
C GLU A 12 -4.42 18.07 20.05
N GLU A 13 -5.54 18.63 19.53
CA GLU A 13 -5.79 19.90 18.81
C GLU A 13 -5.56 19.99 17.29
N LEU A 14 -6.37 20.61 16.42
CA LEU A 14 -7.78 21.07 16.25
C LEU A 14 -7.86 21.58 14.76
N PRO A 15 -9.03 21.88 14.16
CA PRO A 15 -9.21 21.95 12.70
C PRO A 15 -8.74 23.28 12.07
N LEU A 16 -8.22 23.22 10.84
CA LEU A 16 -7.87 24.38 10.03
C LEU A 16 -8.87 24.55 8.86
N GLU A 17 -9.38 25.77 8.74
CA GLU A 17 -10.28 26.27 7.68
C GLU A 17 -9.61 26.29 6.29
N PRO A 18 -10.37 26.27 5.18
CA PRO A 18 -9.82 26.34 3.82
C PRO A 18 -9.49 27.79 3.40
N ASP A 19 -8.31 27.99 2.82
CA ASP A 19 -7.90 29.25 2.20
C ASP A 19 -7.95 29.10 0.67
N ASP A 20 -8.89 29.81 0.05
CA ASP A 20 -9.10 29.90 -1.38
C ASP A 20 -8.07 30.85 -2.02
N SER A 21 -7.20 30.33 -2.89
CA SER A 21 -6.55 31.16 -3.90
C SER A 21 -6.17 30.36 -5.15
N GLU A 22 -7.03 30.44 -6.17
CA GLU A 22 -6.68 30.14 -7.55
C GLU A 22 -5.86 31.29 -8.16
N ALA A 23 -4.75 30.96 -8.82
CA ALA A 23 -4.24 31.76 -9.93
C ALA A 23 -3.51 30.87 -10.95
N HIS A 24 -4.04 30.93 -12.15
CA HIS A 24 -3.77 30.16 -13.36
C HIS A 24 -2.46 30.59 -14.03
N ILE A 25 -1.55 29.66 -14.35
CA ILE A 25 -0.54 29.85 -15.40
C ILE A 25 -0.46 28.56 -16.21
N GLY A 26 -0.89 28.65 -17.47
CA GLY A 26 -0.91 27.55 -18.42
C GLY A 26 0.49 27.17 -18.91
N ASN A 27 0.65 25.90 -19.23
CA ASN A 27 1.73 25.42 -20.07
C ASN A 27 1.16 24.40 -21.05
N GLU A 28 1.14 24.78 -22.33
CA GLU A 28 0.97 23.86 -23.44
C GLU A 28 2.22 22.97 -23.52
N SER A 29 2.07 21.73 -23.11
CA SER A 29 2.93 20.64 -23.56
C SER A 29 2.01 19.48 -23.85
N ASP A 30 1.92 19.10 -25.13
CA ASP A 30 1.16 17.97 -25.65
C ASP A 30 1.53 16.67 -24.92
N PHE A 31 0.83 16.44 -23.82
CA PHE A 31 0.73 15.16 -23.15
C PHE A 31 -0.29 14.35 -23.93
N PHE A 32 0.10 13.14 -24.34
CA PHE A 32 -0.75 12.18 -25.04
C PHE A 32 -2.15 12.15 -24.43
N THR A 33 -3.13 12.75 -25.11
CA THR A 33 -4.55 12.55 -24.85
C THR A 33 -4.86 11.11 -25.24
N PHE A 34 -4.64 10.19 -24.31
CA PHE A 34 -5.37 8.94 -24.30
C PHE A 34 -6.84 9.35 -24.25
N SER A 35 -7.65 8.95 -25.24
CA SER A 35 -9.07 9.31 -25.22
C SER A 35 -9.64 8.82 -23.92
N ASP A 36 -10.13 9.77 -23.13
CA ASP A 36 -10.92 9.52 -21.94
C ASP A 36 -12.32 9.16 -22.45
N ASP A 37 -12.40 8.00 -23.11
CA ASP A 37 -13.60 7.22 -23.05
C ASP A 37 -13.64 6.70 -21.60
N GLU A 38 -14.09 7.54 -20.67
CA GLU A 38 -14.63 7.11 -19.38
C GLU A 38 -15.86 6.25 -19.68
N GLU A 39 -15.64 5.03 -20.20
CA GLU A 39 -16.52 3.93 -19.89
C GLU A 39 -16.48 3.84 -18.37
N GLU A 40 -17.50 4.41 -17.73
CA GLU A 40 -17.80 4.24 -16.32
C GLU A 40 -17.75 2.74 -16.06
N ILE A 41 -16.60 2.23 -15.60
CA ILE A 41 -16.37 0.79 -15.43
C ILE A 41 -17.27 0.38 -14.29
N ALA A 42 -18.48 -0.06 -14.65
CA ALA A 42 -19.46 -0.50 -13.68
C ALA A 42 -18.81 -1.55 -12.78
N ASP A 43 -18.96 -1.36 -11.47
CA ASP A 43 -18.41 -2.28 -10.49
C ASP A 43 -18.76 -3.73 -10.87
N PRO A 44 -17.82 -4.69 -10.71
CA PRO A 44 -18.11 -6.09 -10.97
C PRO A 44 -19.39 -6.51 -10.24
N ILE A 45 -20.27 -7.24 -10.92
CA ILE A 45 -21.59 -7.67 -10.41
C ILE A 45 -21.49 -8.31 -9.01
N GLN A 46 -20.38 -8.99 -8.73
CA GLN A 46 -20.06 -9.60 -7.45
C GLN A 46 -19.98 -8.56 -6.30
N VAL A 47 -19.36 -7.41 -6.54
CA VAL A 47 -19.24 -6.30 -5.58
C VAL A 47 -20.63 -5.75 -5.25
N THR A 48 -21.44 -5.50 -6.29
CA THR A 48 -22.83 -5.02 -6.12
C THR A 48 -23.65 -6.00 -5.28
N HIS A 49 -23.51 -7.31 -5.51
CA HIS A 49 -24.18 -8.33 -4.70
C HIS A 49 -23.73 -8.32 -3.24
N SER A 50 -22.43 -8.20 -2.98
CA SER A 50 -21.87 -8.14 -1.63
C SER A 50 -22.37 -6.90 -0.87
N ARG A 51 -22.32 -5.71 -1.50
CA ARG A 51 -22.85 -4.45 -0.94
C ARG A 51 -24.33 -4.57 -0.60
N ASN A 52 -25.14 -5.08 -1.53
CA ASN A 52 -26.57 -5.29 -1.30
C ASN A 52 -26.87 -6.27 -0.17
N ARG A 53 -26.07 -7.34 -0.02
CA ARG A 53 -26.20 -8.29 1.09
C ARG A 53 -25.81 -7.65 2.42
N ARG A 54 -24.76 -6.82 2.42
CA ARG A 54 -24.30 -6.11 3.61
C ARG A 54 -25.38 -5.19 4.17
N VAL A 55 -26.00 -4.37 3.31
CA VAL A 55 -27.11 -3.47 3.70
C VAL A 55 -28.27 -4.27 4.32
N ARG A 56 -28.63 -5.42 3.74
CA ARG A 56 -29.68 -6.30 4.30
C ARG A 56 -29.34 -6.94 5.65
N LEU A 57 -28.06 -6.98 6.00
CA LEU A 57 -27.56 -7.55 7.25
C LEU A 57 -27.37 -6.48 8.33
N GLU A 58 -27.50 -5.19 8.00
CA GLU A 58 -27.45 -4.12 8.99
C GLU A 58 -28.56 -4.29 10.02
N GLY A 59 -28.19 -4.21 11.31
CA GLY A 59 -29.13 -4.40 12.43
C GLY A 59 -29.49 -5.85 12.75
N THR A 60 -28.93 -6.85 12.05
CA THR A 60 -29.13 -8.27 12.39
C THR A 60 -28.05 -8.79 13.34
N ASP A 61 -28.41 -9.72 14.22
CA ASP A 61 -27.41 -10.42 15.04
C ASP A 61 -26.55 -11.31 14.15
N MET A 62 -25.24 -11.03 14.15
CA MET A 62 -24.26 -11.71 13.32
C MET A 62 -23.72 -12.97 14.00
N VAL A 63 -23.80 -13.06 15.34
CA VAL A 63 -23.16 -14.13 16.11
C VAL A 63 -23.76 -15.48 15.73
N ASP A 64 -25.08 -15.60 15.75
CA ASP A 64 -25.77 -16.85 15.42
C ASP A 64 -25.52 -17.28 13.97
N LYS A 65 -25.49 -16.33 13.03
CA LYS A 65 -25.24 -16.63 11.61
C LYS A 65 -23.82 -17.17 11.41
N VAL A 66 -22.84 -16.55 12.07
CA VAL A 66 -21.45 -16.99 11.99
C VAL A 66 -21.28 -18.36 12.63
N ASN A 67 -21.84 -18.60 13.82
CA ASN A 67 -21.77 -19.90 14.48
C ASN A 67 -22.36 -21.01 13.62
N ASN A 68 -23.54 -20.80 13.03
CA ASN A 68 -24.15 -21.78 12.13
C ASN A 68 -23.26 -22.12 10.92
N ILE A 69 -22.55 -21.14 10.35
CA ILE A 69 -21.62 -21.38 9.23
C ILE A 69 -20.40 -22.16 9.71
N LEU A 70 -19.84 -21.83 10.87
CA LEU A 70 -18.70 -22.55 11.44
C LEU A 70 -19.05 -24.01 11.74
N ASP A 71 -20.26 -24.27 12.26
CA ASP A 71 -20.76 -25.63 12.51
C ASP A 71 -20.90 -26.42 11.21
N ILE A 72 -21.41 -25.81 10.13
CA ILE A 72 -21.50 -26.45 8.82
C ILE A 72 -20.12 -26.79 8.28
N ILE A 73 -19.15 -25.87 8.36
CA ILE A 73 -17.77 -26.10 7.91
C ILE A 73 -17.17 -27.29 8.68
N GLN A 74 -17.36 -27.32 10.00
CA GLN A 74 -16.87 -28.39 10.86
C GLN A 74 -17.54 -29.75 10.56
N GLN A 75 -18.84 -29.77 10.28
CA GLN A 75 -19.56 -30.98 9.88
C GLN A 75 -19.05 -31.57 8.55
N GLN A 76 -18.50 -30.73 7.66
CA GLN A 76 -17.84 -31.18 6.43
C GLN A 76 -16.38 -31.63 6.65
N GLY A 77 -15.91 -31.66 7.89
CA GLY A 77 -14.52 -32.04 8.22
C GLY A 77 -13.49 -30.98 7.84
N LEU A 78 -13.91 -29.72 7.66
CA LEU A 78 -13.05 -28.59 7.35
C LEU A 78 -12.93 -27.68 8.58
N ASP A 79 -11.89 -26.85 8.61
CA ASP A 79 -11.84 -25.66 9.45
C ASP A 79 -11.90 -24.40 8.58
N LEU A 80 -11.98 -23.23 9.22
CA LEU A 80 -12.08 -21.96 8.49
C LEU A 80 -10.85 -21.69 7.61
N ALA A 81 -9.65 -22.13 8.02
CA ALA A 81 -8.43 -21.91 7.25
C ALA A 81 -8.42 -22.77 5.98
N ILE A 82 -8.72 -24.06 6.10
CA ILE A 82 -8.81 -25.00 4.97
C ILE A 82 -9.93 -24.57 4.02
N PHE A 83 -11.08 -24.14 4.57
CA PHE A 83 -12.18 -23.64 3.75
C PHE A 83 -11.78 -22.41 2.94
N LEU A 84 -11.13 -21.41 3.57
CA LEU A 84 -10.68 -20.21 2.87
C LEU A 84 -9.60 -20.53 1.83
N ASP A 85 -8.68 -21.45 2.12
CA ASP A 85 -7.66 -21.91 1.17
C ASP A 85 -8.30 -22.58 -0.07
N ALA A 86 -9.27 -23.47 0.15
CA ALA A 86 -10.03 -24.13 -0.90
C ALA A 86 -10.82 -23.13 -1.78
N VAL A 87 -11.41 -22.10 -1.16
CA VAL A 87 -12.14 -21.05 -1.89
C VAL A 87 -11.19 -20.15 -2.69
N CYS A 88 -10.02 -19.83 -2.14
CA CYS A 88 -9.04 -18.97 -2.82
C CYS A 88 -8.43 -19.70 -4.02
N TRP A 89 -7.67 -20.78 -3.81
CA TRP A 89 -6.98 -21.44 -4.91
C TRP A 89 -6.94 -22.96 -4.84
N GLY A 90 -7.25 -23.56 -3.68
CA GLY A 90 -7.59 -24.98 -3.51
C GLY A 90 -6.90 -25.97 -4.44
N ASP A 91 -7.69 -26.92 -4.96
CA ASP A 91 -7.25 -27.87 -5.98
C ASP A 91 -7.82 -27.53 -7.37
N ALA A 92 -7.48 -28.34 -8.38
CA ALA A 92 -7.96 -28.15 -9.74
C ALA A 92 -9.50 -28.17 -9.85
N ALA A 93 -10.18 -28.97 -9.01
CA ALA A 93 -11.64 -29.03 -9.00
C ALA A 93 -12.22 -27.71 -8.46
N CYS A 94 -11.69 -27.20 -7.35
CA CYS A 94 -12.06 -25.88 -6.80
C CYS A 94 -11.82 -24.74 -7.79
N ILE A 95 -10.70 -24.78 -8.53
CA ILE A 95 -10.40 -23.76 -9.55
C ILE A 95 -11.42 -23.81 -10.68
N SER A 96 -11.88 -24.99 -11.09
CA SER A 96 -12.81 -25.16 -12.22
C SER A 96 -14.29 -24.93 -11.87
N ASP A 97 -14.66 -25.02 -10.60
CA ASP A 97 -16.05 -24.88 -10.15
C ASP A 97 -16.52 -23.42 -10.23
N SER A 98 -17.59 -23.18 -11.00
CA SER A 98 -18.10 -21.82 -11.27
C SER A 98 -18.62 -21.11 -10.03
N LYS A 99 -19.15 -21.84 -9.04
CA LYS A 99 -19.66 -21.27 -7.80
C LYS A 99 -18.50 -20.83 -6.90
N ILE A 100 -17.44 -21.63 -6.81
CA ILE A 100 -16.22 -21.28 -6.07
C ILE A 100 -15.53 -20.10 -6.76
N GLN A 101 -15.41 -20.11 -8.09
CA GLN A 101 -14.89 -18.97 -8.85
C GLN A 101 -15.65 -17.68 -8.55
N PHE A 102 -16.99 -17.72 -8.58
CA PHE A 102 -17.81 -16.55 -8.28
C PHE A 102 -17.59 -16.05 -6.85
N ALA A 103 -17.56 -16.94 -5.87
CA ALA A 103 -17.31 -16.59 -4.47
C ALA A 103 -15.91 -15.99 -4.28
N ARG A 104 -14.90 -16.58 -4.90
CA ARG A 104 -13.51 -16.08 -4.90
C ARG A 104 -13.43 -14.69 -5.49
N THR A 105 -13.96 -14.48 -6.70
CA THR A 105 -13.94 -13.17 -7.34
C THR A 105 -14.61 -12.15 -6.42
N GLY A 106 -15.79 -12.48 -5.89
CA GLY A 106 -16.51 -11.60 -4.96
C GLY A 106 -15.73 -11.27 -3.68
N LEU A 107 -14.87 -12.16 -3.19
CA LEU A 107 -13.97 -11.89 -2.07
C LEU A 107 -12.77 -11.02 -2.48
N MET A 108 -12.14 -11.30 -3.63
CA MET A 108 -10.92 -10.63 -4.07
C MET A 108 -11.14 -9.18 -4.50
N VAL A 109 -12.33 -8.86 -5.03
CA VAL A 109 -12.69 -7.50 -5.43
C VAL A 109 -13.55 -6.77 -4.39
N SER A 110 -13.75 -7.36 -3.22
CA SER A 110 -14.66 -6.85 -2.20
C SER A 110 -14.06 -5.68 -1.41
N ASP A 111 -14.90 -4.71 -1.05
CA ASP A 111 -14.51 -3.60 -0.17
C ASP A 111 -14.14 -4.08 1.25
N GLU A 112 -14.61 -5.27 1.64
CA GLU A 112 -14.35 -5.87 2.94
C GLU A 112 -12.96 -6.44 3.08
N LEU A 113 -12.37 -7.00 2.02
CA LEU A 113 -11.10 -7.72 2.11
C LEU A 113 -9.96 -6.84 2.67
N PRO A 114 -9.74 -5.59 2.19
CA PRO A 114 -8.76 -4.69 2.80
C PRO A 114 -9.02 -4.45 4.29
N GLY A 115 -10.29 -4.24 4.66
CA GLY A 115 -10.69 -4.05 6.06
C GLY A 115 -10.48 -5.29 6.92
N ILE A 116 -10.69 -6.49 6.37
CA ILE A 116 -10.40 -7.77 7.04
C ILE A 116 -8.90 -7.87 7.31
N LEU A 117 -8.06 -7.68 6.28
CA LEU A 117 -6.60 -7.74 6.42
C LEU A 117 -6.08 -6.72 7.43
N GLN A 118 -6.60 -5.49 7.41
CA GLN A 118 -6.23 -4.45 8.38
C GLN A 118 -6.60 -4.82 9.81
N ARG A 119 -7.78 -5.41 10.04
CA ARG A 119 -8.21 -5.89 11.37
C ARG A 119 -7.44 -7.14 11.80
N CYS A 120 -7.04 -8.01 10.87
CA CYS A 120 -6.15 -9.13 11.16
C CYS A 120 -4.75 -8.64 11.57
N TYR A 121 -4.22 -7.61 10.92
CA TYR A 121 -2.95 -6.99 11.27
C TYR A 121 -3.01 -6.25 12.61
N ASN A 122 -4.11 -5.53 12.87
CA ASN A 122 -4.30 -4.70 14.06
C ASN A 122 -5.69 -4.93 14.70
N PRO A 123 -5.90 -6.02 15.46
CA PRO A 123 -7.24 -6.41 15.95
C PRO A 123 -7.80 -5.46 17.02
N PRO A 124 -9.08 -5.06 17.00
CA PRO A 124 -9.64 -4.12 17.98
C PRO A 124 -9.41 -4.56 19.44
N ARG A 125 -9.19 -3.60 20.34
CA ARG A 125 -9.00 -3.88 21.78
C ARG A 125 -10.31 -4.36 22.40
N ARG A 126 -10.27 -5.40 23.24
CA ARG A 126 -11.46 -5.88 23.96
C ARG A 126 -11.76 -4.92 25.13
N GLY A 127 -12.95 -4.29 25.10
CA GLY A 127 -13.53 -3.51 26.20
C GLY A 127 -13.32 -1.98 26.12
N GLN A 128 -14.32 -1.21 26.56
CA GLN A 128 -14.33 0.26 26.63
C GLN A 128 -13.15 0.88 27.40
N LYS A 129 -12.48 0.12 28.27
CA LYS A 129 -11.43 0.62 29.18
C LYS A 129 -10.01 0.19 28.82
N GLY A 130 -9.78 -0.48 27.68
CA GLY A 130 -8.44 -0.62 27.08
C GLY A 130 -7.33 -1.32 27.91
N LYS A 131 -7.63 -1.93 29.06
CA LYS A 131 -6.60 -2.47 29.99
C LYS A 131 -6.05 -3.87 29.65
N GLY A 132 -6.47 -4.47 28.53
CA GLY A 132 -6.06 -5.82 28.13
C GLY A 132 -4.97 -5.82 27.06
N LYS A 133 -4.09 -6.82 27.07
CA LYS A 133 -3.13 -7.07 25.98
C LYS A 133 -3.90 -7.25 24.67
N ARG A 134 -3.54 -6.48 23.65
CA ARG A 134 -4.14 -6.59 22.31
C ARG A 134 -3.90 -8.01 21.77
N PRO A 135 -4.89 -8.65 21.12
CA PRO A 135 -4.66 -9.92 20.45
C PRO A 135 -3.53 -9.75 19.43
N ALA A 136 -2.65 -10.75 19.30
CA ALA A 136 -1.59 -10.72 18.30
C ALA A 136 -2.16 -10.69 16.87
N GLY A 137 -3.35 -11.28 16.67
CA GLY A 137 -3.98 -11.39 15.36
C GLY A 137 -3.10 -12.15 14.36
N GLY A 138 -3.23 -11.78 13.09
CA GLY A 138 -2.37 -12.24 12.00
C GLY A 138 -1.13 -11.38 11.78
N ARG A 139 -0.75 -10.52 12.75
CA ARG A 139 0.29 -9.49 12.56
C ARG A 139 1.60 -10.04 12.00
N ARG A 140 2.10 -11.15 12.57
CA ARG A 140 3.35 -11.77 12.12
C ARG A 140 3.25 -12.27 10.68
N ALA A 141 2.26 -13.13 10.39
CA ALA A 141 2.08 -13.70 9.07
C ALA A 141 1.88 -12.61 7.98
N LEU A 142 1.11 -11.56 8.30
CA LEU A 142 0.87 -10.45 7.36
C LEU A 142 2.12 -9.57 7.16
N LEU A 143 2.94 -9.38 8.18
CA LEU A 143 4.22 -8.67 8.02
C LEU A 143 5.20 -9.50 7.18
N ASP A 144 5.35 -10.78 7.48
CA ASP A 144 6.24 -11.68 6.74
C ASP A 144 5.84 -11.72 5.25
N PHE A 145 4.53 -11.85 4.97
CA PHE A 145 3.98 -11.77 3.62
C PHE A 145 4.23 -10.41 2.95
N ALA A 146 3.92 -9.31 3.62
CA ALA A 146 4.12 -7.97 3.06
C ALA A 146 5.60 -7.69 2.76
N THR A 147 6.50 -8.11 3.65
CA THR A 147 7.95 -8.02 3.43
C THR A 147 8.36 -8.80 2.18
N HIS A 148 7.90 -10.03 2.02
CA HIS A 148 8.20 -10.81 0.81
C HIS A 148 7.71 -10.12 -0.47
N CYS A 149 6.46 -9.63 -0.50
CA CYS A 149 5.91 -8.92 -1.66
C CYS A 149 6.69 -7.64 -2.00
N VAL A 150 7.10 -6.88 -0.99
CA VAL A 150 7.90 -5.65 -1.19
C VAL A 150 9.30 -6.01 -1.69
N SER A 151 9.95 -7.02 -1.11
CA SER A 151 11.26 -7.51 -1.56
C SER A 151 11.22 -7.96 -3.01
N ASP A 152 10.26 -8.79 -3.41
CA ASP A 152 10.12 -9.27 -4.79
C ASP A 152 9.84 -8.13 -5.78
N THR A 153 9.16 -7.07 -5.33
CA THR A 153 8.92 -5.87 -6.15
C THR A 153 10.19 -5.06 -6.32
N ILE A 154 10.94 -4.83 -5.24
CA ILE A 154 12.24 -4.14 -5.27
C ILE A 154 13.23 -4.91 -6.14
N ASP A 155 13.30 -6.24 -6.04
CA ASP A 155 14.20 -7.06 -6.85
C ASP A 155 13.89 -6.93 -8.34
N ARG A 156 12.60 -6.85 -8.71
CA ARG A 156 12.20 -6.61 -10.10
C ARG A 156 12.57 -5.20 -10.56
N GLU A 157 12.26 -4.18 -9.75
CA GLU A 157 12.61 -2.79 -10.05
C GLU A 157 14.12 -2.58 -10.19
N MET A 158 14.93 -3.19 -9.31
CA MET A 158 16.39 -3.15 -9.39
C MET A 158 16.92 -3.82 -10.65
N LYS A 159 16.36 -4.97 -11.05
CA LYS A 159 16.75 -5.64 -12.31
C LYS A 159 16.41 -4.80 -13.54
N MET A 160 15.25 -4.17 -13.56
CA MET A 160 14.85 -3.29 -14.65
C MET A 160 15.72 -2.02 -14.70
N SER A 161 16.06 -1.48 -13.54
CA SER A 161 16.85 -0.25 -13.39
C SER A 161 18.36 -0.47 -13.50
N ALA A 162 18.83 -1.72 -13.57
CA ALA A 162 20.26 -2.04 -13.54
C ALA A 162 21.06 -1.27 -14.61
N HIS A 163 20.50 -1.11 -15.81
CA HIS A 163 21.13 -0.40 -16.92
C HIS A 163 21.40 1.08 -16.63
N LEU A 164 20.63 1.71 -15.73
CA LEU A 164 20.81 3.10 -15.31
C LEU A 164 22.10 3.29 -14.49
N PHE A 165 22.60 2.22 -13.87
CA PHE A 165 23.80 2.23 -13.03
C PHE A 165 25.04 1.70 -13.76
N LEU A 166 24.92 1.34 -15.03
CA LEU A 166 26.04 0.87 -15.84
C LEU A 166 26.70 2.05 -16.56
N SER A 167 28.02 2.15 -16.44
CA SER A 167 28.78 3.06 -17.32
C SER A 167 28.75 2.52 -18.75
N PRO A 168 28.67 3.41 -19.78
CA PRO A 168 28.82 3.00 -21.17
C PRO A 168 30.15 2.26 -21.36
N PRO A 169 30.20 1.17 -22.15
CA PRO A 169 31.38 0.31 -22.29
C PRO A 169 32.61 1.01 -22.92
N GLU A 170 32.42 2.17 -23.55
CA GLU A 170 33.46 2.89 -24.29
C GLU A 170 33.95 4.17 -23.58
N GLU A 171 33.30 4.61 -22.49
CA GLU A 171 33.52 5.94 -21.90
C GLU A 171 33.77 5.91 -20.39
N LEU A 172 34.93 5.41 -19.98
CA LEU A 172 35.50 5.78 -18.68
C LEU A 172 36.37 7.04 -18.87
N SER A 173 35.72 8.20 -19.01
CA SER A 173 36.41 9.49 -18.99
C SER A 173 36.33 10.13 -17.60
N GLU A 174 37.33 10.95 -17.25
CA GLU A 174 37.34 11.73 -16.00
C GLU A 174 36.06 12.57 -15.84
N LYS A 175 35.53 13.10 -16.95
CA LYS A 175 34.25 13.82 -16.96
C LYS A 175 33.10 12.90 -16.58
N HIS A 176 32.97 11.74 -17.20
CA HIS A 176 31.89 10.80 -16.90
C HIS A 176 31.91 10.29 -15.44
N LEU A 177 33.09 10.22 -14.83
CA LEU A 177 33.25 9.86 -13.41
C LEU A 177 32.98 11.02 -12.44
N THR A 178 32.92 12.26 -12.93
CA THR A 178 32.74 13.47 -12.12
C THR A 178 31.43 14.22 -12.38
N THR A 179 30.74 13.95 -13.49
CA THR A 179 29.47 14.59 -13.89
C THR A 179 28.23 13.78 -13.50
N LEU A 180 28.21 13.22 -12.30
CA LEU A 180 27.04 12.51 -11.82
C LEU A 180 25.94 13.51 -11.43
N ASP A 181 24.86 13.53 -12.20
CA ASP A 181 23.67 14.33 -11.92
C ASP A 181 22.71 13.53 -11.03
N PHE A 182 22.60 13.97 -9.77
CA PHE A 182 21.72 13.34 -8.79
C PHE A 182 20.24 13.65 -9.03
N GLU A 183 19.91 14.77 -9.68
CA GLU A 183 18.52 15.12 -10.01
C GLU A 183 18.03 14.21 -11.14
N GLU A 184 18.82 14.05 -12.20
CA GLU A 184 18.52 13.11 -13.28
C GLU A 184 18.39 11.67 -12.76
N MET A 185 19.32 11.23 -11.92
CA MET A 185 19.27 9.89 -11.33
C MET A 185 18.04 9.69 -10.43
N ARG A 186 17.66 10.71 -9.65
CA ARG A 186 16.44 10.69 -8.84
C ARG A 186 15.22 10.49 -9.72
N ASP A 187 15.10 11.28 -10.78
CA ASP A 187 13.92 11.27 -11.65
C ASP A 187 13.82 9.92 -12.38
N LEU A 188 14.95 9.38 -12.85
CA LEU A 188 15.04 8.05 -13.43
C LEU A 188 14.67 6.95 -12.41
N MET A 189 15.12 7.05 -11.15
CA MET A 189 14.72 6.10 -10.10
C MET A 189 13.24 6.19 -9.75
N GLN A 190 12.62 7.37 -9.76
CA GLN A 190 11.18 7.53 -9.53
C GLN A 190 10.34 6.87 -10.63
N ILE A 191 10.84 6.90 -11.87
CA ILE A 191 10.19 6.29 -13.03
C ILE A 191 10.40 4.77 -13.03
N HIS A 192 11.64 4.31 -12.87
CA HIS A 192 12.00 2.90 -13.10
C HIS A 192 11.99 2.03 -11.82
N ALA A 193 12.06 2.65 -10.64
CA ALA A 193 12.05 1.97 -9.34
C ALA A 193 11.18 2.71 -8.28
N PRO A 194 9.89 2.96 -8.55
CA PRO A 194 9.04 3.79 -7.70
C PRO A 194 8.81 3.22 -6.28
N VAL A 195 8.73 1.90 -6.12
CA VAL A 195 8.53 1.29 -4.80
C VAL A 195 9.81 1.37 -3.97
N LEU A 196 10.96 1.05 -4.56
CA LEU A 196 12.26 1.24 -3.92
C LEU A 196 12.46 2.69 -3.49
N TRP A 197 12.21 3.64 -4.40
CA TRP A 197 12.32 5.06 -4.10
C TRP A 197 11.44 5.45 -2.91
N ARG A 198 10.18 5.01 -2.89
CA ARG A 198 9.25 5.28 -1.78
C ARG A 198 9.74 4.70 -0.46
N VAL A 199 10.30 3.50 -0.46
CA VAL A 199 10.87 2.86 0.75
C VAL A 199 12.09 3.63 1.25
N LEU A 200 13.02 4.00 0.36
CA LEU A 200 14.22 4.79 0.72
C LEU A 200 13.83 6.16 1.26
N ARG A 201 12.92 6.88 0.57
CA ARG A 201 12.39 8.17 1.02
C ARG A 201 11.75 8.04 2.40
N ARG A 202 11.00 6.97 2.64
CA ARG A 202 10.34 6.71 3.93
C ARG A 202 11.31 6.38 5.05
N ALA A 203 12.40 5.68 4.73
CA ALA A 203 13.47 5.38 5.68
C ALA A 203 14.31 6.62 6.02
N ALA A 204 14.56 7.48 5.04
CA ALA A 204 15.29 8.74 5.20
C ALA A 204 14.45 9.81 5.92
N TYR A 205 13.12 9.80 5.73
CA TYR A 205 12.22 10.84 6.24
C TYR A 205 10.96 10.27 6.89
N THR A 206 10.92 10.37 8.22
CA THR A 206 9.76 9.96 9.03
C THR A 206 8.65 11.02 8.99
N PRO A 207 7.37 10.67 9.28
CA PRO A 207 6.27 11.65 9.34
C PRO A 207 6.57 12.81 10.28
N THR A 208 7.20 12.51 11.41
CA THR A 208 7.54 13.50 12.44
C THR A 208 8.60 14.48 11.96
N GLN A 209 9.50 14.04 11.06
CA GLN A 209 10.46 14.93 10.42
C GLN A 209 9.80 15.79 9.33
N VAL A 210 8.83 15.26 8.58
CA VAL A 210 8.05 16.05 7.61
C VAL A 210 7.37 17.24 8.29
N THR A 211 6.75 17.03 9.46
CA THR A 211 6.05 18.11 10.18
C THR A 211 7.01 19.10 10.85
N ARG A 212 8.18 18.64 11.31
CA ARG A 212 9.16 19.47 12.03
C ARG A 212 10.05 20.29 11.08
N ASN A 213 10.38 19.76 9.92
CA ASN A 213 11.31 20.37 8.98
C ASN A 213 10.55 21.14 7.89
N LYS A 214 9.90 22.25 8.26
CA LYS A 214 9.17 23.13 7.33
C LYS A 214 10.04 23.77 6.24
N HIS A 215 11.37 23.71 6.39
CA HIS A 215 12.34 24.35 5.50
C HIS A 215 13.40 23.38 4.94
N LYS A 216 13.28 22.06 5.20
CA LYS A 216 14.17 21.07 4.59
C LYS A 216 13.35 20.14 3.74
N ASP A 217 13.46 20.33 2.43
CA ASP A 217 12.93 19.39 1.46
C ASP A 217 13.96 18.26 1.27
N PRO A 218 13.60 16.99 1.56
CA PRO A 218 14.48 15.85 1.29
C PRO A 218 14.83 15.72 -0.20
N ASP A 219 14.06 16.33 -1.10
CA ASP A 219 14.31 16.32 -2.53
C ASP A 219 15.30 17.44 -2.98
N MET A 220 15.67 18.38 -2.08
CA MET A 220 16.58 19.52 -2.35
C MET A 220 18.05 19.29 -1.99
N VAL A 221 18.47 18.07 -1.64
CA VAL A 221 19.85 17.81 -1.16
C VAL A 221 20.92 17.97 -2.29
N CYS A 222 20.52 18.19 -3.54
CA CYS A 222 21.43 18.29 -4.69
C CYS A 222 21.29 19.54 -5.55
N SER A 223 20.70 20.64 -5.06
CA SER A 223 20.76 21.90 -5.80
C SER A 223 22.20 22.44 -5.78
N PRO A 224 22.85 22.68 -6.95
CA PRO A 224 24.18 23.27 -6.99
C PRO A 224 24.10 24.77 -6.67
N ASP A 225 23.98 25.10 -5.39
CA ASP A 225 24.36 26.43 -4.91
C ASP A 225 25.89 26.47 -4.82
N ASN A 226 26.53 26.82 -5.95
CA ASN A 226 27.76 27.61 -5.95
C ASN A 226 28.17 28.00 -7.37
N SER A 227 27.50 29.03 -7.91
CA SER A 227 28.10 29.90 -8.91
C SER A 227 29.11 30.86 -8.25
N TYR A 228 30.21 30.32 -7.73
CA TYR A 228 31.40 31.15 -7.49
C TYR A 228 32.24 31.16 -8.76
N TYR A 229 32.00 32.17 -9.59
CA TYR A 229 32.95 32.62 -10.60
C TYR A 229 34.28 32.95 -9.90
N PHE A 230 35.34 32.18 -10.19
CA PHE A 230 36.71 32.63 -9.99
C PHE A 230 37.19 33.26 -11.31
N THR A 231 37.30 34.58 -11.32
CA THR A 231 38.21 35.34 -12.18
C THR A 231 39.34 35.88 -11.33
#